data_AF-A0A7T8KKF9-F1
#
_entry.id   AF-A0A7T8KKF9-F1
#
_cell.length_a   1.000
_cell.length_b   1.000
_cell.length_c   1.000
_cell.angle_alpha   90.00
_cell.angle_beta   90.00
_cell.angle_gamma   90.00
#
_symmetry.space_group_name_H-M   'P 1'
#
loop_
_entity.id
_entity.type
_entity.pdbx_description
1 polymer ?
#
loop_
_entity_poly.entity_id
_entity_poly.type
_entity_poly.pdbx_seq_one_letter_code
_entity_poly.pdbx_strand_id
1 'polypeptide(L)' 'VFIGDSIPVHPHIYSNGHICLSILTDDWSPAMSIRSVCLSVISVLASASEKVRPIKRL' A
#
# COMPACT_ATOMS: atom_id res chain seq x y z
N VAL A 1 2.15 -6.88 -4.15
CA VAL A 1 3.37 -6.23 -4.65
C VAL A 1 3.13 -5.86 -6.10
N PHE A 2 3.43 -4.62 -6.50
CA PHE A 2 3.40 -4.24 -7.91
C PHE A 2 4.64 -4.80 -8.61
N ILE A 3 4.46 -5.49 -9.74
CA ILE A 3 5.53 -6.19 -10.45
C ILE A 3 5.60 -5.64 -11.88
N GLY A 4 6.81 -5.47 -12.42
CA GLY A 4 7.06 -4.94 -13.76
C GLY A 4 7.45 -3.46 -13.76
N ASP A 5 7.51 -2.88 -14.96
CA ASP A 5 8.04 -1.52 -15.17
C ASP A 5 7.07 -0.39 -14.75
N SER A 6 5.80 -0.72 -14.51
CA SER A 6 4.75 0.23 -14.16
C SER A 6 4.42 0.23 -12.66
N ILE A 7 5.39 0.65 -11.82
CA ILE A 7 5.17 0.81 -10.38
C ILE A 7 4.62 2.22 -10.11
N PRO A 8 3.39 2.36 -9.56
CA PRO A 8 2.80 3.67 -9.29
C PRO A 8 3.60 4.43 -8.24
N VAL A 9 3.78 5.73 -8.48
CA VAL A 9 4.39 6.64 -7.51
C VAL A 9 3.33 6.99 -6.47
N HIS A 10 3.50 6.45 -5.26
CA HIS A 10 2.51 6.54 -4.20
C HIS A 10 3.18 6.64 -2.81
N PRO A 11 2.65 7.42 -1.86
CA PRO A 11 3.23 7.59 -0.51
C PRO A 11 3.43 6.28 0.27
N HIS A 12 2.69 5.24 -0.10
CA HIS A 12 2.74 3.91 0.51
C HIS A 12 3.32 2.82 -0.42
N ILE A 13 3.85 3.16 -1.60
CA ILE A 13 4.41 2.19 -2.56
C ILE A 13 5.87 2.52 -2.83
N TYR A 14 6.74 1.61 -2.46
CA TYR A 14 8.16 1.72 -2.68
C TYR A 14 8.53 1.48 -4.16
N SER A 15 9.72 1.92 -4.56
CA SER A 15 10.24 1.75 -5.92
C SER A 15 10.44 0.29 -6.33
N ASN A 16 10.51 -0.65 -5.39
CA ASN A 16 10.53 -2.10 -5.64
C ASN A 16 9.11 -2.71 -5.70
N GLY A 17 8.06 -1.88 -5.66
CA GLY A 17 6.68 -2.33 -5.71
C GLY A 17 6.12 -2.86 -4.38
N HIS A 18 6.90 -2.80 -3.29
CA HIS A 18 6.40 -3.11 -1.96
C HIS A 18 5.36 -2.10 -1.51
N ILE A 19 4.32 -2.59 -0.88
CA ILE A 19 3.22 -1.79 -0.35
C ILE A 19 3.38 -1.72 1.17
N CYS A 20 3.46 -0.51 1.71
CA CYS A 20 3.54 -0.25 3.15
C CYS A 20 2.14 0.03 3.69
N LEU A 21 1.47 -1.02 4.15
CA LEU A 21 0.12 -0.98 4.71
C LEU A 21 0.13 -1.77 6.02
N SER A 22 -0.18 -1.12 7.14
CA SER A 22 -0.12 -1.74 8.47
C SER A 22 -1.06 -2.93 8.60
N ILE A 23 -2.20 -2.92 7.90
CA ILE A 23 -3.15 -4.05 7.86
C ILE A 23 -2.60 -5.32 7.20
N LEU A 24 -1.45 -5.25 6.51
CA LEU A 24 -0.73 -6.40 5.96
C LEU A 24 0.38 -6.91 6.90
N THR A 25 0.62 -6.19 8.00
CA THR A 25 1.73 -6.41 8.94
C THR A 25 1.20 -6.26 10.38
N ASP A 26 1.47 -5.13 11.03
CA ASP A 26 1.26 -4.92 12.48
C ASP A 26 -0.22 -4.90 12.90
N ASP A 27 -1.09 -4.36 12.05
CA ASP A 27 -2.54 -4.26 12.31
C ASP A 27 -3.33 -5.45 11.75
N TRP A 28 -2.65 -6.46 11.21
CA TRP A 28 -3.32 -7.64 10.68
C TRP A 28 -3.89 -8.52 11.82
N SER A 29 -5.13 -8.97 11.66
CA SER A 29 -5.79 -9.89 12.59
C SER A 29 -6.47 -11.04 11.85
N PRO A 30 -6.48 -12.27 12.40
CA PRO A 30 -7.22 -13.40 11.83
C PRO A 30 -8.73 -13.15 11.68
N ALA A 31 -9.28 -12.18 12.42
CA ALA A 31 -10.68 -11.77 12.32
C ALA A 31 -11.00 -10.95 11.06
N MET A 32 -9.98 -10.47 10.33
CA MET A 32 -10.18 -9.67 9.13
C MET A 32 -10.58 -10.52 7.94
N SER A 33 -11.57 -10.03 7.17
CA SER A 33 -11.94 -10.65 5.91
C SER A 33 -10.99 -10.24 4.78
N ILE A 34 -10.85 -11.10 3.77
CA ILE A 34 -10.14 -10.76 2.52
C ILE A 34 -10.75 -9.49 1.89
N ARG A 35 -12.07 -9.33 1.97
CA ARG A 35 -12.79 -8.15 1.44
C ARG A 35 -12.33 -6.86 2.09
N SER A 36 -12.19 -6.83 3.42
CA SER A 36 -11.68 -5.66 4.14
C SER A 36 -10.26 -5.32 3.73
N VAL A 37 -9.39 -6.32 3.56
CA VAL A 37 -8.01 -6.12 3.09
C VAL A 37 -7.99 -5.52 1.68
N CYS A 38 -8.79 -6.06 0.75
CA CYS A 38 -8.89 -5.52 -0.60
C CYS A 38 -9.41 -4.08 -0.62
N LEU A 39 -10.42 -3.76 0.20
CA LEU A 39 -10.96 -2.40 0.30
C LEU A 39 -9.93 -1.41 0.83
N SER A 40 -9.14 -1.78 1.83
CA SER A 40 -8.05 -0.93 2.33
C SER A 40 -7.00 -0.66 1.26
N VAL A 41 -6.61 -1.66 0.47
CA VAL A 41 -5.65 -1.47 -0.64
C VAL A 41 -6.21 -0.52 -1.70
N ILE A 42 -7.47 -0.71 -2.11
CA ILE A 42 -8.14 0.17 -3.09
C ILE A 42 -8.25 1.60 -2.55
N SER A 43 -8.62 1.75 -1.29
CA SER A 43 -8.76 3.06 -0.65
C SER A 43 -7.43 3.81 -0.58
N VAL A 44 -6.33 3.12 -0.26
CA VAL A 44 -4.99 3.71 -0.28
C VAL A 44 -4.65 4.20 -1.67
N LEU A 45 -4.82 3.36 -2.70
CA LEU A 45 -4.54 3.73 -4.10
C LEU A 45 -5.38 4.91 -4.59
N ALA A 46 -6.65 4.99 -4.18
CA ALA A 46 -7.56 6.07 -4.55
C ALA A 46 -7.25 7.40 -3.84
N SER A 47 -6.60 7.34 -2.67
CA SER A 47 -6.36 8.52 -1.82
C SER A 47 -5.11 9.31 -2.20
N ALA A 48 -4.32 8.90 -3.20
CA ALA A 48 -3.15 9.66 -3.62
C ALA A 48 -3.52 10.98 -4.30
N SER A 49 -3.54 12.06 -3.52
CA SER A 49 -3.69 13.43 -4.01
C SER A 49 -2.43 13.92 -4.74
N GLU A 50 -1.26 13.42 -4.38
CA GLU A 50 0.01 13.74 -5.03
C GLU A 50 0.84 12.48 -5.33
N LYS A 51 1.51 12.50 -6.48
CA LYS A 51 2.42 11.43 -6.91
C LYS A 51 3.79 11.59 -6.23
N VAL A 52 3.84 11.28 -4.95
CA VAL A 52 5.07 11.26 -4.15
C VAL A 52 5.44 9.84 -3.74
N ARG A 53 6.74 9.57 -3.56
CA ARG A 53 7.22 8.28 -3.02
C ARG A 53 7.19 8.29 -1.50
N PRO A 54 7.19 7.12 -0.83
CA PRO A 54 7.28 7.06 0.62
C PRO A 54 8.55 7.76 1.08
N ILE A 55 8.40 8.70 2.00
CA ILE A 55 9.54 9.31 2.70
C ILE A 55 10.11 8.19 3.57
N LYS A 56 11.36 7.78 3.32
CA LYS A 56 12.04 6.84 4.21
C LYS A 56 12.12 7.50 5.59
N ARG A 57 11.22 7.14 6.50
CA ARG A 57 11.34 7.49 7.91
C ARG A 57 12.48 6.62 8.44
N LEU A 58 13.68 7.21 8.45
CA LEU A 58 14.85 6.68 9.17
C LEU A 58 14.50 6.52 10.65
#